data_AF-A0A2X0P735-F1
#
_entry.id   AF-A0A2X0P735-F1
#
_cell.length_a   1.000
_cell.length_b   1.000
_cell.length_c   1.000
_cell.angle_alpha   90.00
_cell.angle_beta   90.00
_cell.angle_gamma   90.00
#
_symmetry.space_group_name_H-M   'P 1'
#
loop_
_entity.id
_entity.type
_entity.pdbx_description
1 polymer ?
#
loop_
_entity_poly.entity_id
_entity_poly.type
_entity_poly.pdbx_seq_one_letter_code
_entity_poly.pdbx_strand_id
1 'polypeptide(L)'
;MPSKHLSNRYKPSVHSSSVPETTPRTPLSVSLHLVGLAILSNAFRLLWTPSPVKEYMDGQFGGQWNFLTVLSLAVSWLTFAVAVLKDVLPSVRLFDRLKTTLMIVAVPVEGLVSLLYWGMQVGCPPNSFLLRAQVPTLTLIRTYKQFYDPSLLTPKGAIFKIPLFLDISIHAFPALLLWIDFLVFSPPMSKKANPLLISTVATMGYTTWMEYTNYHNQWFPYPFLSESSEENAVAGKDQLMKSFLRGNFTGELTRFHRASFYIAMIPVLLGLFYLANGIHRSVRGRPAGVESKTAKRLDRKVQKAL
;
A
#
# COMPACT_ATOMS: atom_id res chain seq x y z
N MET A 1 15.19 -16.76 69.49
CA MET A 1 13.74 -16.62 69.22
C MET A 1 13.52 -15.43 68.27
N PRO A 2 12.49 -15.45 67.41
CA PRO A 2 12.67 -15.34 65.96
C PRO A 2 12.11 -14.06 65.32
N SER A 3 12.59 -13.73 64.11
CA SER A 3 11.74 -13.18 63.03
C SER A 3 12.49 -13.28 61.69
N LYS A 4 12.38 -14.43 61.02
CA LYS A 4 12.66 -14.53 59.58
C LYS A 4 11.34 -14.23 58.87
N HIS A 5 11.18 -12.99 58.40
CA HIS A 5 10.09 -12.61 57.52
C HIS A 5 10.26 -13.30 56.16
N LEU A 6 9.59 -14.45 56.01
CA LEU A 6 9.33 -15.07 54.71
C LEU A 6 8.27 -14.22 54.00
N SER A 7 8.71 -13.24 53.20
CA SER A 7 7.82 -12.64 52.20
C SER A 7 7.66 -13.62 51.05
N ASN A 8 6.63 -14.45 51.15
CA ASN A 8 6.18 -15.32 50.07
C ASN A 8 5.64 -14.42 48.95
N ARG A 9 6.53 -14.02 48.03
CA ARG A 9 6.19 -13.12 46.93
C ARG A 9 5.35 -13.92 45.92
N TYR A 10 4.03 -13.81 46.06
CA TYR A 10 3.06 -14.27 45.08
C TYR A 10 3.48 -13.75 43.69
N LYS A 11 3.87 -14.66 42.79
CA LYS A 11 4.04 -14.36 41.37
C LYS A 11 2.70 -14.64 40.71
N PRO A 12 1.92 -13.62 40.33
CA PRO A 12 0.77 -13.85 39.48
C PRO A 12 1.28 -14.47 38.17
N SER A 13 0.75 -15.65 37.81
CA SER A 13 0.94 -16.24 36.49
C SER A 13 0.16 -15.38 35.49
N VAL A 14 0.74 -14.25 35.12
CA VAL A 14 0.28 -13.50 33.95
C VAL A 14 0.55 -14.42 32.77
N HIS A 15 -0.50 -15.03 32.22
CA HIS A 15 -0.47 -15.60 30.88
C HIS A 15 -0.19 -14.45 29.90
N SER A 16 1.09 -14.05 29.80
CA SER A 16 1.55 -13.17 28.74
C SER A 16 1.49 -14.00 27.47
N SER A 17 0.45 -13.81 26.66
CA SER A 17 0.36 -14.37 25.32
C SER A 17 1.51 -13.79 24.49
N SER A 18 2.67 -14.45 24.54
CA SER A 18 3.83 -14.08 23.75
C SER A 18 3.51 -14.27 22.27
N VAL A 19 3.61 -13.21 21.48
CA VAL A 19 3.44 -13.30 20.02
C VAL A 19 4.44 -14.33 19.49
N PRO A 20 4.00 -15.39 18.79
CA PRO A 20 4.88 -16.44 18.29
C PRO A 20 5.88 -15.91 17.26
N GLU A 21 7.09 -16.48 17.23
CA GLU A 21 8.17 -16.07 16.31
C GLU A 21 7.90 -16.46 14.85
N THR A 22 6.99 -17.41 14.63
CA THR A 22 6.58 -17.91 13.32
C THR A 22 5.05 -17.86 13.17
N THR A 23 4.55 -17.86 11.94
CA THR A 23 3.10 -17.84 11.69
C THR A 23 2.48 -19.15 12.20
N PRO A 24 1.58 -19.16 13.20
CA PRO A 24 0.95 -20.39 13.69
C PRO A 24 0.17 -21.09 12.58
N ARG A 25 0.26 -22.42 12.52
CA ARG A 25 -0.57 -23.21 11.60
C ARG A 25 -1.86 -23.59 12.32
N THR A 26 -2.93 -22.86 12.04
CA THR A 26 -4.29 -23.15 12.52
C THR A 26 -5.21 -23.41 11.33
N PRO A 27 -6.31 -24.18 11.48
CA PRO A 27 -7.27 -24.38 10.39
C PRO A 27 -7.78 -23.06 9.80
N LEU A 28 -7.95 -22.04 10.63
CA LEU A 28 -8.37 -20.70 10.20
C LEU A 28 -7.30 -19.99 9.36
N SER A 29 -6.02 -20.06 9.76
CA SER A 29 -4.90 -19.48 8.97
C SER A 29 -4.76 -20.18 7.63
N VAL A 30 -4.83 -21.52 7.60
CA VAL A 30 -4.77 -22.31 6.36
C VAL A 30 -5.94 -21.94 5.44
N SER A 31 -7.15 -21.81 6.00
CA SER A 31 -8.34 -21.41 5.24
C SER A 31 -8.18 -20.01 4.65
N LEU A 32 -7.70 -19.04 5.43
CA LEU A 32 -7.40 -17.70 4.93
C LEU A 32 -6.37 -17.74 3.80
N HIS A 33 -5.29 -18.52 3.95
CA HIS A 33 -4.27 -18.58 2.92
C HIS A 33 -4.78 -19.18 1.60
N LEU A 34 -5.55 -20.27 1.67
CA LEU A 34 -6.14 -20.91 0.48
C LEU A 34 -7.20 -20.03 -0.19
N VAL A 35 -8.14 -19.50 0.60
CA VAL A 35 -9.20 -18.61 0.09
C VAL A 35 -8.61 -17.31 -0.44
N GLY A 36 -7.65 -16.73 0.28
CA GLY A 36 -6.93 -15.54 -0.16
C GLY A 36 -6.20 -15.78 -1.49
N LEU A 37 -5.45 -16.87 -1.61
CA LEU A 37 -4.79 -17.23 -2.87
C LEU A 37 -5.79 -17.41 -4.02
N ALA A 38 -6.94 -18.05 -3.77
CA ALA A 38 -7.99 -18.23 -4.77
C ALA A 38 -8.61 -16.88 -5.21
N ILE A 39 -8.93 -16.00 -4.26
CA ILE A 39 -9.47 -14.65 -4.53
C ILE A 39 -8.47 -13.84 -5.35
N LEU A 40 -7.20 -13.81 -4.95
CA LEU A 40 -6.16 -13.07 -5.68
C LEU A 40 -5.89 -13.67 -7.07
N SER A 41 -5.93 -15.01 -7.20
CA SER A 41 -5.83 -15.67 -8.50
C SER A 41 -7.02 -15.32 -9.41
N ASN A 42 -8.22 -15.20 -8.84
CA ASN A 42 -9.38 -14.74 -9.58
C ASN A 42 -9.27 -13.25 -9.96
N ALA A 43 -8.70 -12.40 -9.10
CA ALA A 43 -8.43 -10.99 -9.44
C ALA A 43 -7.49 -10.88 -10.66
N PHE A 44 -6.42 -11.69 -10.69
CA PHE A 44 -5.59 -11.87 -11.88
C PHE A 44 -6.41 -12.32 -13.08
N ARG A 45 -7.19 -13.41 -12.97
CA ARG A 45 -8.04 -13.88 -14.07
C ARG A 45 -8.95 -12.78 -14.64
N LEU A 46 -9.56 -11.96 -13.79
CA LEU A 46 -10.44 -10.87 -14.20
C LEU A 46 -9.68 -9.78 -14.95
N LEU A 47 -8.46 -9.42 -14.52
CA LEU A 47 -7.65 -8.40 -15.17
C LEU A 47 -7.25 -8.80 -16.61
N TRP A 48 -7.13 -10.11 -16.88
CA TRP A 48 -6.88 -10.65 -18.23
C TRP A 48 -8.14 -11.10 -18.97
N THR A 49 -9.33 -10.90 -18.42
CA THR A 49 -10.58 -11.18 -19.14
C THR A 49 -10.82 -10.08 -20.19
N PRO A 50 -11.27 -10.43 -21.42
CA PRO A 50 -11.58 -9.44 -22.45
C PRO A 50 -12.49 -8.34 -21.92
N SER A 51 -12.00 -7.11 -21.98
CA SER A 51 -12.71 -5.91 -21.54
C SER A 51 -12.07 -4.68 -22.19
N PRO A 52 -12.79 -3.56 -22.29
CA PRO A 52 -12.19 -2.32 -22.80
C PRO A 52 -10.98 -1.84 -21.99
N VAL A 53 -10.98 -2.10 -20.68
CA VAL A 53 -9.83 -1.80 -19.79
C VAL A 53 -8.62 -2.64 -20.20
N LYS A 54 -8.82 -3.94 -20.45
CA LYS A 54 -7.74 -4.83 -20.89
C LYS A 54 -7.18 -4.40 -22.24
N GLU A 55 -8.04 -4.09 -23.21
CA GLU A 55 -7.62 -3.64 -24.54
C GLU A 55 -6.82 -2.35 -24.48
N TYR A 56 -7.25 -1.39 -23.66
CA TYR A 56 -6.50 -0.16 -23.40
C TYR A 56 -5.13 -0.43 -22.77
N MET A 57 -5.04 -1.38 -21.82
CA MET A 57 -3.76 -1.75 -21.20
C MET A 57 -2.84 -2.48 -22.17
N ASP A 58 -3.36 -3.43 -22.96
CA ASP A 58 -2.58 -4.21 -23.93
C ASP A 58 -1.98 -3.34 -25.06
N GLY A 59 -2.62 -2.22 -25.37
CA GLY A 59 -2.12 -1.24 -26.36
C GLY A 59 -0.88 -0.46 -25.91
N GLN A 60 -0.34 -0.73 -24.73
CA GLN A 60 0.77 0.01 -24.12
C GLN A 60 1.98 -0.91 -23.96
N PHE A 61 3.18 -0.37 -24.18
CA PHE A 61 4.40 -0.99 -23.70
C PHE A 61 4.30 -1.22 -22.18
N GLY A 62 4.57 -2.46 -21.75
CA GLY A 62 4.45 -2.90 -20.36
C GLY A 62 3.05 -3.38 -19.95
N GLY A 63 2.01 -3.12 -20.75
CA GLY A 63 0.68 -3.68 -20.54
C GLY A 63 0.06 -3.33 -19.18
N GLN A 64 -0.59 -4.31 -18.56
CA GLN A 64 -1.13 -4.20 -17.20
C GLN A 64 -0.03 -3.96 -16.14
N TRP A 65 1.22 -4.33 -16.43
CA TRP A 65 2.33 -4.21 -15.49
C TRP A 65 2.83 -2.78 -15.31
N ASN A 66 2.29 -1.82 -16.05
CA ASN A 66 2.55 -0.39 -15.85
C ASN A 66 1.97 0.14 -14.52
N PHE A 67 0.97 -0.55 -13.95
CA PHE A 67 0.21 -0.05 -12.82
C PHE A 67 0.71 -0.64 -11.49
N LEU A 68 0.97 0.24 -10.51
CA LEU A 68 1.38 -0.16 -9.16
C LEU A 68 0.38 -1.11 -8.51
N THR A 69 -0.91 -0.94 -8.77
CA THR A 69 -1.97 -1.85 -8.30
C THR A 69 -1.71 -3.29 -8.75
N VAL A 70 -1.28 -3.51 -9.99
CA VAL A 70 -1.05 -4.84 -10.57
C VAL A 70 0.25 -5.45 -10.06
N LEU A 71 1.31 -4.64 -9.95
CA LEU A 71 2.58 -5.07 -9.35
C LEU A 71 2.40 -5.43 -7.87
N SER A 72 1.65 -4.62 -7.13
CA SER A 72 1.32 -4.88 -5.73
C SER A 72 0.48 -6.15 -5.59
N LEU A 73 -0.54 -6.32 -6.42
CA LEU A 73 -1.36 -7.53 -6.48
C LEU A 73 -0.51 -8.79 -6.72
N ALA A 74 0.53 -8.71 -7.54
CA ALA A 74 1.45 -9.82 -7.78
C ALA A 74 2.27 -10.20 -6.53
N VAL A 75 2.77 -9.20 -5.79
CA VAL A 75 3.48 -9.44 -4.53
C VAL A 75 2.52 -10.01 -3.47
N SER A 76 1.27 -9.54 -3.42
CA SER A 76 0.21 -10.08 -2.57
C SER A 76 -0.09 -11.53 -2.89
N TRP A 77 -0.27 -11.86 -4.18
CA TRP A 77 -0.47 -13.23 -4.64
C TRP A 77 0.70 -14.13 -4.27
N LEU A 78 1.94 -13.67 -4.49
CA LEU A 78 3.14 -14.42 -4.13
C LEU A 78 3.24 -14.64 -2.61
N THR A 79 2.86 -13.64 -1.81
CA THR A 79 2.82 -13.76 -0.35
C THR A 79 1.87 -14.86 0.10
N PHE A 80 0.68 -14.92 -0.49
CA PHE A 80 -0.32 -15.95 -0.21
C PHE A 80 0.10 -17.33 -0.75
N ALA A 81 0.73 -17.40 -1.92
CA ALA A 81 1.27 -18.64 -2.47
C ALA A 81 2.36 -19.23 -1.56
N VAL A 82 3.29 -18.40 -1.09
CA VAL A 82 4.33 -18.80 -0.14
C VAL A 82 3.72 -19.19 1.21
N ALA A 83 2.65 -18.52 1.65
CA ALA A 83 1.94 -18.89 2.88
C ALA A 83 1.31 -20.30 2.79
N VAL A 84 0.70 -20.63 1.65
CA VAL A 84 0.20 -21.99 1.37
C VAL A 84 1.35 -23.00 1.34
N LEU A 85 2.48 -22.69 0.69
CA LEU A 85 3.67 -23.55 0.69
C LEU A 85 4.20 -23.80 2.11
N LYS A 86 4.25 -22.76 2.95
CA LYS A 86 4.61 -22.87 4.38
C LYS A 86 3.66 -23.79 5.14
N ASP A 87 2.37 -23.79 4.81
CA ASP A 87 1.38 -24.64 5.49
C ASP A 87 1.45 -26.11 5.05
N VAL A 88 1.80 -26.36 3.79
CA VAL A 88 2.04 -27.72 3.26
C VAL A 88 3.37 -28.28 3.78
N LEU A 89 4.41 -27.43 3.86
CA LEU A 89 5.78 -27.81 4.23
C LEU A 89 6.24 -27.06 5.50
N PRO A 90 5.62 -27.30 6.68
CA PRO A 90 5.87 -26.52 7.89
C PRO A 90 7.28 -26.69 8.48
N SER A 91 8.00 -27.76 8.11
CA SER A 91 9.38 -27.99 8.52
C SER A 91 10.38 -27.08 7.78
N VAL A 92 10.01 -26.54 6.62
CA VAL A 92 10.89 -25.74 5.76
C VAL A 92 10.83 -24.28 6.18
N ARG A 93 11.77 -23.88 7.06
CA ARG A 93 11.87 -22.50 7.60
C ARG A 93 12.02 -21.41 6.53
N LEU A 94 12.43 -21.78 5.31
CA LEU A 94 12.56 -20.84 4.19
C LEU A 94 11.21 -20.17 3.86
N PHE A 95 10.09 -20.91 3.85
CA PHE A 95 8.80 -20.34 3.46
C PHE A 95 8.26 -19.35 4.49
N ASP A 96 8.47 -19.58 5.79
CA ASP A 96 8.11 -18.61 6.83
C ASP A 96 8.95 -17.32 6.71
N ARG A 97 10.26 -17.45 6.40
CA ARG A 97 11.13 -16.30 6.13
C ARG A 97 10.71 -15.54 4.87
N LEU A 98 10.39 -16.24 3.79
CA LEU A 98 9.95 -15.62 2.54
C LEU A 98 8.61 -14.90 2.73
N LYS A 99 7.60 -15.55 3.33
CA LYS A 99 6.31 -14.93 3.64
C LYS A 99 6.50 -13.65 4.44
N THR A 100 7.20 -13.74 5.58
CA THR A 100 7.41 -12.59 6.47
C THR A 100 8.24 -11.48 5.83
N THR A 101 9.15 -11.81 4.91
CA THR A 101 9.91 -10.81 4.13
C THR A 101 9.03 -10.10 3.10
N LEU A 102 8.22 -10.85 2.35
CA LEU A 102 7.30 -10.29 1.36
C LEU A 102 6.28 -9.36 2.03
N MET A 103 5.75 -9.74 3.20
CA MET A 103 4.79 -8.91 3.95
C MET A 103 5.34 -7.54 4.37
N ILE A 104 6.66 -7.40 4.55
CA ILE A 104 7.27 -6.10 4.88
C ILE A 104 6.99 -5.06 3.78
N VAL A 105 6.90 -5.51 2.52
CA VAL A 105 6.58 -4.67 1.37
C VAL A 105 5.09 -4.69 1.08
N ALA A 106 4.48 -5.88 1.04
CA ALA A 106 3.11 -6.05 0.59
C ALA A 106 2.08 -5.31 1.46
N VAL A 107 2.17 -5.43 2.79
CA VAL A 107 1.17 -4.83 3.69
C VAL A 107 1.16 -3.29 3.60
N PRO A 108 2.31 -2.58 3.67
CA PRO A 108 2.31 -1.12 3.51
C PRO A 108 1.90 -0.67 2.11
N VAL A 109 2.38 -1.33 1.05
CA VAL A 109 2.10 -0.92 -0.33
C VAL A 109 0.64 -1.15 -0.69
N GLU A 110 0.04 -2.28 -0.32
CA GLU A 110 -1.39 -2.54 -0.57
C GLU A 110 -2.30 -1.61 0.22
N GLY A 111 -1.94 -1.32 1.48
CA GLY A 111 -2.62 -0.31 2.27
C GLY A 111 -2.57 1.07 1.59
N LEU A 112 -1.41 1.46 1.08
CA LEU A 112 -1.23 2.70 0.32
C LEU A 112 -2.08 2.72 -0.95
N VAL A 113 -1.99 1.68 -1.79
CA VAL A 113 -2.73 1.58 -3.06
C VAL A 113 -4.23 1.69 -2.82
N SER A 114 -4.76 0.96 -1.84
CA SER A 114 -6.19 0.95 -1.51
C SER A 114 -6.67 2.32 -1.02
N LEU A 115 -5.93 2.93 -0.10
CA LEU A 115 -6.27 4.23 0.48
C LEU A 115 -6.14 5.36 -0.53
N LEU A 116 -5.10 5.35 -1.37
CA LEU A 116 -4.95 6.33 -2.43
C LEU A 116 -6.09 6.20 -3.44
N TYR A 117 -6.36 4.99 -3.93
CA TYR A 117 -7.41 4.77 -4.92
C TYR A 117 -8.77 5.24 -4.40
N TRP A 118 -9.24 4.69 -3.27
CA TRP A 118 -10.55 5.04 -2.73
C TRP A 118 -10.59 6.47 -2.18
N GLY A 119 -9.48 7.00 -1.66
CA GLY A 119 -9.39 8.39 -1.24
C GLY A 119 -9.61 9.36 -2.41
N MET A 120 -9.06 9.05 -3.58
CA MET A 120 -9.32 9.80 -4.81
C MET A 120 -10.76 9.65 -5.30
N GLN A 121 -11.36 8.46 -5.17
CA GLN A 121 -12.75 8.25 -5.60
C GLN A 121 -13.78 8.90 -4.68
N VAL A 122 -13.59 8.82 -3.35
CA VAL A 122 -14.50 9.42 -2.35
C VAL A 122 -14.34 10.95 -2.28
N GLY A 123 -13.13 11.46 -2.51
CA GLY A 123 -12.90 12.90 -2.66
C GLY A 123 -13.61 13.54 -3.86
N CYS A 124 -14.19 12.73 -4.75
CA CYS A 124 -15.02 13.15 -5.87
C CYS A 124 -16.51 12.85 -5.56
N PRO A 125 -17.44 13.83 -5.68
CA PRO A 125 -18.85 13.55 -5.42
C PRO A 125 -19.40 12.50 -6.41
N PRO A 126 -20.30 11.60 -5.98
CA PRO A 126 -20.76 10.44 -6.75
C PRO A 126 -21.44 10.75 -8.10
N ASN A 127 -21.71 12.03 -8.39
CA ASN A 127 -22.45 12.49 -9.56
C ASN A 127 -21.54 12.94 -10.72
N SER A 128 -20.21 13.01 -10.56
CA SER A 128 -19.27 13.31 -11.66
C SER A 128 -18.97 12.08 -12.54
N PHE A 129 -19.49 10.91 -12.19
CA PHE A 129 -19.29 9.65 -12.91
C PHE A 129 -20.42 9.32 -13.90
N LEU A 130 -21.47 10.14 -14.02
CA LEU A 130 -22.65 9.79 -14.83
C LEU A 130 -23.01 10.70 -16.01
N LEU A 131 -22.40 11.86 -16.25
CA LEU A 131 -22.87 12.72 -17.36
C LEU A 131 -21.74 13.47 -18.07
N ARG A 132 -21.39 13.00 -19.28
CA ARG A 132 -21.23 13.92 -20.42
C ARG A 132 -21.74 13.27 -21.71
N ALA A 133 -23.05 13.03 -21.74
CA ALA A 133 -23.79 13.31 -22.97
C ALA A 133 -23.74 14.83 -23.22
N GLN A 134 -23.58 15.25 -24.47
CA GLN A 134 -23.70 16.63 -24.92
C GLN A 134 -24.85 17.38 -24.22
N VAL A 135 -24.56 18.42 -23.43
CA VAL A 135 -25.43 19.60 -23.27
C VAL A 135 -24.58 20.84 -22.98
N PRO A 136 -24.74 21.95 -23.72
CA PRO A 136 -24.13 23.23 -23.41
C PRO A 136 -25.06 23.99 -22.46
N THR A 137 -24.73 24.13 -21.18
CA THR A 137 -25.36 25.18 -20.36
C THR A 137 -24.39 25.69 -19.31
N LEU A 138 -24.08 26.97 -19.44
CA LEU A 138 -23.19 27.75 -18.63
C LEU A 138 -23.76 27.99 -17.22
N THR A 139 -22.85 28.24 -16.29
CA THR A 139 -23.08 28.98 -15.04
C THR A 139 -23.76 28.19 -13.92
N LEU A 140 -22.97 27.35 -13.21
CA LEU A 140 -22.98 27.18 -11.73
C LEU A 140 -22.12 25.99 -11.26
N ILE A 141 -20.93 25.79 -11.84
CA ILE A 141 -19.94 24.83 -11.31
C ILE A 141 -18.58 25.51 -11.26
N ARG A 142 -18.42 26.48 -10.35
CA ARG A 142 -17.14 27.18 -10.14
C ARG A 142 -16.52 26.95 -8.76
N THR A 143 -17.18 26.22 -7.85
CA THR A 143 -16.72 26.13 -6.45
C THR A 143 -16.38 24.71 -5.97
N TYR A 144 -16.42 23.69 -6.82
CA TYR A 144 -16.04 22.32 -6.43
C TYR A 144 -14.92 21.69 -7.28
N LYS A 145 -14.36 22.44 -8.25
CA LYS A 145 -13.32 21.94 -9.17
C LYS A 145 -11.88 22.09 -8.64
N GLN A 146 -11.71 22.54 -7.39
CA GLN A 146 -10.43 23.05 -6.90
C GLN A 146 -9.59 22.04 -6.08
N PHE A 147 -10.11 20.83 -5.79
CA PHE A 147 -9.36 19.88 -4.96
C PHE A 147 -9.00 18.54 -5.61
N TYR A 148 -9.57 18.18 -6.77
CA TYR A 148 -9.25 16.93 -7.47
C TYR A 148 -9.86 16.88 -8.88
N ASP A 149 -9.12 16.37 -9.88
CA ASP A 149 -9.59 16.13 -11.25
C ASP A 149 -9.47 14.62 -11.59
N PRO A 150 -10.57 13.88 -11.81
CA PRO A 150 -10.52 12.43 -12.11
C PRO A 150 -9.85 12.10 -13.46
N SER A 151 -9.68 13.08 -14.34
CA SER A 151 -8.85 12.92 -15.55
C SER A 151 -7.35 12.76 -15.25
N LEU A 152 -6.94 12.93 -13.99
CA LEU A 152 -5.58 12.65 -13.53
C LEU A 152 -5.27 11.15 -13.40
N LEU A 153 -6.29 10.29 -13.36
CA LEU A 153 -6.15 8.82 -13.31
C LEU A 153 -6.56 8.12 -14.61
N THR A 154 -7.20 8.84 -15.52
CA THR A 154 -7.74 8.29 -16.77
C THR A 154 -7.39 9.22 -17.93
N PRO A 155 -6.80 8.72 -19.05
CA PRO A 155 -6.49 9.55 -20.19
C PRO A 155 -7.71 10.30 -20.71
N LYS A 156 -7.49 11.50 -21.27
CA LYS A 156 -8.53 12.27 -21.97
C LYS A 156 -9.12 11.41 -23.10
N GLY A 157 -10.37 10.97 -22.95
CA GLY A 157 -11.09 10.14 -23.92
C GLY A 157 -11.28 8.66 -23.55
N ALA A 158 -10.59 8.15 -22.52
CA ALA A 158 -10.76 6.79 -22.03
C ALA A 158 -11.99 6.70 -21.10
N ILE A 159 -13.18 6.53 -21.66
CA ILE A 159 -14.42 6.32 -20.89
C ILE A 159 -14.54 4.83 -20.54
N PHE A 160 -13.66 4.33 -19.67
CA PHE A 160 -13.77 2.94 -19.19
C PHE A 160 -13.97 2.93 -17.68
N LYS A 161 -15.22 2.66 -17.28
CA LYS A 161 -15.58 2.39 -15.89
C LYS A 161 -15.06 0.99 -15.55
N ILE A 162 -14.16 0.89 -14.58
CA ILE A 162 -13.78 -0.40 -14.02
C ILE A 162 -15.05 -1.00 -13.39
N PRO A 163 -15.48 -2.22 -13.79
CA PRO A 163 -16.63 -2.86 -13.16
C PRO A 163 -16.39 -2.98 -11.66
N LEU A 164 -17.41 -2.68 -10.84
CA LEU A 164 -17.29 -2.67 -9.38
C LEU A 164 -16.63 -3.94 -8.81
N PHE A 165 -16.95 -5.09 -9.39
CA PHE A 165 -16.36 -6.36 -8.96
C PHE A 165 -14.85 -6.44 -9.26
N LEU A 166 -14.41 -5.97 -10.43
CA LEU A 166 -12.99 -5.89 -10.76
C LEU A 166 -12.28 -4.89 -9.85
N ASP A 167 -12.92 -3.74 -9.61
CA ASP A 167 -12.39 -2.68 -8.75
C ASP A 167 -12.13 -3.18 -7.31
N ILE A 168 -13.15 -3.75 -6.67
CA ILE A 168 -13.02 -4.38 -5.34
C ILE A 168 -11.96 -5.48 -5.35
N SER A 169 -11.89 -6.28 -6.42
CA SER A 169 -10.96 -7.41 -6.52
C SER A 169 -9.50 -7.01 -6.55
N ILE A 170 -9.16 -5.88 -7.18
CA ILE A 170 -7.76 -5.43 -7.33
C ILE A 170 -7.37 -4.34 -6.32
N HIS A 171 -8.32 -3.59 -5.75
CA HIS A 171 -8.04 -2.52 -4.80
C HIS A 171 -8.43 -2.82 -3.36
N ALA A 172 -9.44 -3.66 -3.09
CA ALA A 172 -9.89 -3.89 -1.70
C ALA A 172 -9.41 -5.25 -1.16
N PHE A 173 -9.66 -6.33 -1.90
CA PHE A 173 -9.32 -7.68 -1.42
C PHE A 173 -7.83 -7.89 -1.11
N PRO A 174 -6.86 -7.42 -1.92
CA PRO A 174 -5.45 -7.62 -1.62
C PRO A 174 -5.04 -7.02 -0.28
N ALA A 175 -5.43 -5.77 -0.01
CA ALA A 175 -5.19 -5.13 1.27
C ALA A 175 -5.92 -5.81 2.42
N LEU A 176 -7.23 -6.07 2.30
CA LEU A 176 -8.01 -6.71 3.37
C LEU A 176 -7.42 -8.07 3.76
N LEU A 177 -7.11 -8.92 2.78
CA LEU A 177 -6.56 -10.25 3.01
C LEU A 177 -5.19 -10.16 3.69
N LEU A 178 -4.29 -9.31 3.21
CA LEU A 178 -2.97 -9.13 3.80
C LEU A 178 -3.00 -8.53 5.20
N TRP A 179 -3.87 -7.54 5.44
CA TRP A 179 -4.00 -6.92 6.75
C TRP A 179 -4.64 -7.87 7.76
N ILE A 180 -5.63 -8.67 7.36
CA ILE A 180 -6.19 -9.73 8.21
C ILE A 180 -5.10 -10.76 8.53
N ASP A 181 -4.36 -11.26 7.53
CA ASP A 181 -3.27 -12.20 7.77
C ASP A 181 -2.20 -11.61 8.71
N PHE A 182 -1.81 -10.36 8.46
CA PHE A 182 -0.82 -9.65 9.25
C PHE A 182 -1.22 -9.49 10.71
N LEU A 183 -2.44 -9.00 10.97
CA LEU A 183 -2.92 -8.70 12.31
C LEU A 183 -3.32 -9.94 13.09
N VAL A 184 -3.82 -10.99 12.42
CA VAL A 184 -4.42 -12.16 13.09
C VAL A 184 -3.49 -13.36 13.12
N PHE A 185 -2.66 -13.59 12.10
CA PHE A 185 -1.87 -14.82 11.98
C PHE A 185 -0.36 -14.58 12.01
N SER A 186 0.12 -13.48 11.45
CA SER A 186 1.56 -13.25 11.27
C SER A 186 2.23 -12.52 12.45
N PRO A 187 3.53 -12.74 12.68
CA PRO A 187 4.31 -11.95 13.63
C PRO A 187 4.44 -10.49 13.16
N PRO A 188 4.77 -9.54 14.05
CA PRO A 188 5.07 -8.18 13.63
C PRO A 188 6.27 -8.18 12.67
N MET A 189 6.33 -7.19 11.78
CA MET A 189 7.44 -7.09 10.85
C MET A 189 8.76 -6.96 11.62
N SER A 190 9.80 -7.64 11.12
CA SER A 190 11.07 -7.77 11.82
C SER A 190 11.71 -6.43 12.13
N LYS A 191 12.16 -6.24 13.38
CA LYS A 191 12.99 -5.08 13.77
C LYS A 191 14.37 -5.08 13.11
N LYS A 192 14.80 -6.22 12.56
CA LYS A 192 16.05 -6.34 11.81
C LYS A 192 15.88 -5.91 10.35
N ALA A 193 14.65 -5.73 9.88
CA ALA A 193 14.40 -5.18 8.56
C ALA A 193 14.98 -3.76 8.48
N ASN A 194 15.50 -3.38 7.32
CA ASN A 194 15.88 -2.01 7.02
C ASN A 194 14.75 -1.38 6.17
N PRO A 195 13.68 -0.85 6.79
CA PRO A 195 12.52 -0.34 6.05
C PRO A 195 12.88 0.86 5.16
N LEU A 196 13.93 1.62 5.51
CA LEU A 196 14.44 2.69 4.64
C LEU A 196 14.99 2.11 3.35
N LEU A 197 15.92 1.15 3.43
CA LEU A 197 16.47 0.49 2.24
C LEU A 197 15.39 -0.16 1.39
N ILE A 198 14.45 -0.89 2.03
CA ILE A 198 13.35 -1.57 1.35
C ILE A 198 12.46 -0.56 0.61
N SER A 199 12.08 0.54 1.29
CA SER A 199 11.25 1.59 0.69
C SER A 199 11.98 2.28 -0.46
N THR A 200 13.27 2.58 -0.31
CA THR A 200 14.10 3.17 -1.37
C THR A 200 14.18 2.24 -2.58
N VAL A 201 14.47 0.95 -2.38
CA VAL A 201 14.55 -0.03 -3.48
C VAL A 201 13.22 -0.20 -4.18
N ALA A 202 12.11 -0.31 -3.44
CA ALA A 202 10.77 -0.43 -4.01
C ALA A 202 10.39 0.82 -4.83
N THR A 203 10.61 2.02 -4.27
CA THR A 203 10.33 3.30 -4.94
C THR A 203 11.19 3.46 -6.19
N MET A 204 12.51 3.20 -6.10
CA MET A 204 13.39 3.30 -7.25
C MET A 204 13.03 2.28 -8.33
N GLY A 205 12.73 1.03 -7.95
CA GLY A 205 12.35 -0.01 -8.90
C GLY A 205 11.10 0.36 -9.68
N TYR A 206 10.05 0.80 -8.98
CA TYR A 206 8.81 1.17 -9.64
C TYR A 206 8.93 2.45 -10.48
N THR A 207 9.59 3.49 -9.96
CA THR A 207 9.72 4.75 -10.70
C THR A 207 10.63 4.62 -11.90
N THR A 208 11.69 3.79 -11.83
CA THR A 208 12.51 3.43 -13.00
C THR A 208 11.70 2.70 -14.05
N TRP A 209 10.90 1.71 -13.65
CA TRP A 209 10.01 0.98 -14.56
C TRP A 209 8.98 1.91 -15.22
N MET A 210 8.40 2.82 -14.43
CA MET A 210 7.41 3.78 -14.91
C MET A 210 8.01 4.82 -15.88
N GLU A 211 9.22 5.33 -15.63
CA GLU A 211 9.91 6.22 -16.59
C GLU A 211 10.32 5.46 -17.86
N TYR A 212 10.72 4.19 -17.74
CA TYR A 212 11.05 3.34 -18.89
C TYR A 212 9.83 3.04 -19.76
N THR A 213 8.69 2.74 -19.17
CA THR A 213 7.44 2.52 -19.91
C THR A 213 6.92 3.82 -20.52
N ASN A 214 7.05 4.96 -19.82
CA ASN A 214 6.78 6.28 -20.40
C ASN A 214 7.70 6.61 -21.59
N TYR A 215 8.98 6.22 -21.56
CA TYR A 215 9.89 6.42 -22.70
C TYR A 215 9.41 5.72 -23.97
N HIS A 216 8.72 4.59 -23.87
CA HIS A 216 8.14 3.88 -25.02
C HIS A 216 6.73 4.38 -25.36
N ASN A 217 5.89 4.59 -24.35
CA ASN A 217 4.50 4.97 -24.52
C ASN A 217 4.29 6.44 -24.85
N GLN A 218 5.25 7.33 -24.53
CA GLN A 218 5.11 8.79 -24.56
C GLN A 218 4.09 9.37 -23.57
N TRP A 219 3.51 8.55 -22.69
CA TRP A 219 2.65 8.98 -21.59
C TRP A 219 2.85 8.10 -20.36
N PHE A 220 2.53 8.66 -19.20
CA PHE A 220 2.55 7.94 -17.93
C PHE A 220 1.25 7.15 -17.72
N PRO A 221 1.29 6.01 -17.00
CA PRO A 221 0.08 5.30 -16.57
C PRO A 221 -0.77 6.14 -15.61
N TYR A 222 -0.16 7.14 -14.97
CA TYR A 222 -0.84 8.14 -14.16
C TYR A 222 -0.75 9.51 -14.83
N PRO A 223 -1.83 9.99 -15.47
CA PRO A 223 -1.84 11.26 -16.18
C PRO A 223 -1.32 12.48 -15.39
N PHE A 224 -1.48 12.53 -14.06
CA PHE A 224 -0.92 13.62 -13.24
C PHE A 224 0.61 13.73 -13.26
N LEU A 225 1.33 12.71 -13.73
CA LEU A 225 2.77 12.74 -13.90
C LEU A 225 3.20 13.36 -15.24
N SER A 226 2.31 13.45 -16.23
CA SER A 226 2.65 13.97 -17.54
C SER A 226 2.81 15.50 -17.56
N GLU A 227 3.80 15.97 -18.32
CA GLU A 227 3.90 17.37 -18.77
C GLU A 227 3.01 17.50 -20.01
N SER A 228 2.18 18.54 -20.14
CA SER A 228 1.30 18.67 -21.30
C SER A 228 2.14 18.88 -22.58
N SER A 229 2.13 17.89 -23.47
CA SER A 229 2.82 17.97 -24.77
C SER A 229 2.04 18.79 -25.81
N GLU A 230 0.78 19.14 -25.56
CA GLU A 230 -0.05 19.92 -26.51
C GLU A 230 -0.26 21.40 -26.12
N GLU A 231 -0.19 21.79 -24.85
CA GLU A 231 -0.43 23.19 -24.45
C GLU A 231 0.85 24.05 -24.51
N ASN A 232 2.02 23.43 -24.34
CA ASN A 232 3.33 24.09 -24.42
C ASN A 232 3.83 24.35 -25.86
N ALA A 233 3.13 23.85 -26.89
CA ALA A 233 3.46 24.17 -28.28
C ALA A 233 2.90 25.53 -28.74
N VAL A 234 1.93 26.12 -28.00
CA VAL A 234 1.21 27.33 -28.44
C VAL A 234 1.19 28.47 -27.41
N ALA A 235 1.37 28.19 -26.11
CA ALA A 235 1.24 29.22 -25.07
C ALA A 235 2.59 29.87 -24.69
N GLY A 236 2.80 31.11 -25.13
CA GLY A 236 3.96 31.93 -24.74
C GLY A 236 4.05 32.22 -23.23
N LYS A 237 5.27 32.51 -22.77
CA LYS A 237 5.70 32.78 -21.38
C LYS A 237 4.75 33.64 -20.52
N ASP A 238 3.96 34.52 -21.13
CA ASP A 238 3.04 35.42 -20.42
C ASP A 238 1.84 34.72 -19.78
N GLN A 239 1.44 33.54 -20.29
CA GLN A 239 0.32 32.78 -19.75
C GLN A 239 0.70 32.04 -18.45
N LEU A 240 1.98 31.66 -18.34
CA LEU A 240 2.61 31.00 -17.18
C LEU A 240 2.71 31.92 -15.96
N MET A 241 3.05 33.20 -16.16
CA MET A 241 3.10 34.17 -15.06
C MET A 241 1.70 34.45 -14.48
N LYS A 242 0.69 34.45 -15.36
CA LYS A 242 -0.71 34.71 -14.98
C LYS A 242 -1.38 33.48 -14.35
N SER A 243 -0.90 32.25 -14.54
CA SER A 243 -1.42 31.06 -13.85
C SER A 243 -0.85 30.94 -12.43
N PHE A 244 0.43 31.29 -12.25
CA PHE A 244 1.11 31.32 -10.94
C PHE A 244 0.45 32.30 -9.96
N LEU A 245 0.12 33.51 -10.43
CA LEU A 245 -0.53 34.55 -9.60
C LEU A 245 -2.00 34.27 -9.25
N ARG A 246 -2.64 33.29 -9.89
CA ARG A 246 -4.08 32.97 -9.69
C ARG A 246 -4.34 31.78 -8.76
N GLY A 247 -3.32 31.15 -8.19
CA GLY A 247 -3.50 30.05 -7.24
C GLY A 247 -4.20 28.80 -7.82
N ASN A 248 -4.23 28.67 -9.15
CA ASN A 248 -4.72 27.47 -9.84
C ASN A 248 -3.61 26.40 -9.81
N PHE A 249 -3.53 25.64 -8.73
CA PHE A 249 -2.68 24.46 -8.63
C PHE A 249 -3.31 23.29 -9.40
N THR A 250 -3.27 23.36 -10.73
CA THR A 250 -3.43 22.18 -11.61
C THR A 250 -2.05 21.71 -12.08
N GLY A 251 -1.05 21.81 -11.20
CA GLY A 251 0.37 21.87 -11.55
C GLY A 251 0.91 20.58 -12.14
N GLU A 252 1.15 20.62 -13.44
CA GLU A 252 1.97 19.70 -14.22
C GLU A 252 3.33 19.48 -13.54
N LEU A 253 3.77 18.22 -13.42
CA LEU A 253 5.04 17.92 -12.78
C LEU A 253 6.16 17.92 -13.82
N THR A 254 6.97 18.98 -13.85
CA THR A 254 8.26 18.94 -14.56
C THR A 254 9.08 17.73 -14.09
N ARG A 255 10.06 17.28 -14.89
CA ARG A 255 11.00 16.20 -14.48
C ARG A 255 11.53 16.36 -13.05
N PHE A 256 11.82 17.60 -12.64
CA PHE A 256 12.25 17.92 -11.28
C PHE A 256 11.16 17.67 -10.22
N HIS A 257 9.92 18.11 -10.50
CA HIS A 257 8.81 17.87 -9.58
C HIS A 257 8.43 16.39 -9.51
N ARG A 258 8.51 15.62 -10.61
CA ARG A 258 8.35 14.16 -10.57
C ARG A 258 9.41 13.48 -9.72
N ALA A 259 10.68 13.83 -9.90
CA ALA A 259 11.76 13.31 -9.07
C ALA A 259 11.52 13.63 -7.58
N SER A 260 11.05 14.84 -7.28
CA SER A 260 10.66 15.25 -5.92
C SER A 260 9.49 14.41 -5.38
N PHE A 261 8.46 14.16 -6.19
CA PHE A 261 7.34 13.29 -5.85
C PHE A 261 7.81 11.86 -5.55
N TYR A 262 8.70 11.30 -6.37
CA TYR A 262 9.27 9.96 -6.15
C TYR A 262 10.03 9.90 -4.83
N ILE A 263 10.89 10.88 -4.54
CA ILE A 263 11.64 10.94 -3.29
C ILE A 263 10.69 11.05 -2.09
N ALA A 264 9.60 11.83 -2.21
CA ALA A 264 8.60 11.98 -1.17
C ALA A 264 7.84 10.68 -0.85
N MET A 265 7.80 9.69 -1.74
CA MET A 265 7.19 8.39 -1.45
C MET A 265 7.98 7.54 -0.45
N ILE A 266 9.30 7.74 -0.35
CA ILE A 266 10.15 6.97 0.59
C ILE A 266 9.74 7.19 2.06
N PRO A 267 9.62 8.43 2.58
CA PRO A 267 9.17 8.65 3.95
C PRO A 267 7.71 8.22 4.17
N VAL A 268 6.85 8.25 3.14
CA VAL A 268 5.47 7.74 3.21
C VAL A 268 5.47 6.24 3.48
N LEU A 269 6.20 5.46 2.67
CA LEU A 269 6.32 4.00 2.86
C LEU A 269 6.96 3.64 4.20
N LEU A 270 7.98 4.41 4.61
CA LEU A 270 8.61 4.25 5.92
C LEU A 270 7.62 4.50 7.06
N GLY A 271 6.81 5.55 6.96
CA GLY A 271 5.74 5.86 7.91
C GLY A 271 4.70 4.74 7.99
N LEU A 272 4.27 4.21 6.84
CA LEU A 272 3.32 3.11 6.77
C LEU A 272 3.86 1.81 7.39
N PHE A 273 5.14 1.50 7.20
CA PHE A 273 5.79 0.37 7.87
C PHE A 273 5.71 0.49 9.41
N TYR A 274 6.04 1.67 9.96
CA TYR A 274 5.98 1.90 11.40
C TYR A 274 4.54 1.93 11.92
N LEU A 275 3.62 2.51 11.15
CA LEU A 275 2.19 2.55 11.46
C LEU A 275 1.61 1.13 11.51
N ALA A 276 1.86 0.30 10.49
CA ALA A 276 1.41 -1.09 10.44
C ALA A 276 1.90 -1.88 11.66
N ASN A 277 3.19 -1.77 12.00
CA ASN A 277 3.73 -2.38 13.21
C ASN A 277 3.15 -1.79 14.51
N GLY A 278 2.77 -0.52 14.51
CA GLY A 278 2.08 0.14 15.62
C GLY A 278 0.70 -0.47 15.84
N ILE A 279 -0.11 -0.54 14.79
CA ILE A 279 -1.45 -1.16 14.80
C ILE A 279 -1.35 -2.63 15.23
N HIS A 280 -0.40 -3.38 14.67
CA HIS A 280 -0.17 -4.78 15.04
C HIS A 280 0.05 -4.96 16.54
N ARG A 281 0.90 -4.12 17.15
CA ARG A 281 1.14 -4.13 18.60
C ARG A 281 -0.09 -3.73 19.41
N SER A 282 -0.90 -2.80 18.92
CA SER A 282 -2.15 -2.41 19.58
C SER A 282 -3.16 -3.55 19.59
N VAL A 283 -3.21 -4.36 18.53
CA VAL A 283 -4.12 -5.51 18.40
C VAL A 283 -3.63 -6.74 19.17
N ARG A 284 -2.32 -7.07 19.09
CA ARG A 284 -1.76 -8.32 19.65
C ARG A 284 -0.98 -8.16 20.96
N GLY A 285 -0.80 -6.94 21.44
CA GLY A 285 0.05 -6.65 22.61
C GLY A 285 1.55 -6.62 22.29
N ARG A 286 2.36 -6.34 23.31
CA ARG A 286 3.83 -6.30 23.16
C ARG A 286 4.43 -7.71 23.31
N PRO A 287 5.50 -8.04 22.58
CA PRO A 287 6.19 -9.32 22.79
C PRO A 287 6.78 -9.38 24.21
N ALA A 288 6.52 -10.49 24.92
CA ALA A 288 6.86 -10.70 26.33
C ALA A 288 8.34 -10.40 26.69
N GLY A 289 9.26 -10.62 25.75
CA GLY A 289 10.69 -10.33 25.93
C GLY A 289 11.05 -8.84 26.08
N VAL A 290 10.21 -7.92 25.57
CA VAL A 290 10.43 -6.47 25.70
C VAL A 290 10.03 -5.99 27.09
N GLU A 291 8.93 -6.50 27.64
CA GLU A 291 8.51 -6.17 29.01
C GLU A 291 9.52 -6.70 30.02
N SER A 292 9.98 -7.95 29.88
CA SER A 292 11.03 -8.51 30.72
C SER A 292 12.32 -7.69 30.68
N LYS A 293 12.79 -7.24 29.51
CA LYS A 293 13.99 -6.40 29.39
C LYS A 293 13.78 -5.00 29.95
N THR A 294 12.59 -4.42 29.79
CA THR A 294 12.25 -3.09 30.31
C THR A 294 12.17 -3.12 31.83
N ALA A 295 11.49 -4.12 32.39
CA ALA A 295 11.44 -4.37 33.84
C ALA A 295 12.86 -4.58 34.40
N LYS A 296 13.69 -5.44 33.79
CA LYS A 296 15.09 -5.61 34.20
C LYS A 296 15.92 -4.33 34.11
N ARG A 297 15.63 -3.45 33.14
CA ARG A 297 16.33 -2.16 32.98
C ARG A 297 15.86 -1.13 34.01
N LEU A 298 14.57 -1.12 34.36
CA LEU A 298 14.03 -0.32 35.45
C LEU A 298 14.58 -0.77 36.79
N ASP A 299 14.57 -2.07 37.08
CA ASP A 299 15.14 -2.64 38.31
C ASP A 299 16.61 -2.24 38.46
N ARG A 300 17.41 -2.32 37.39
CA ARG A 300 18.81 -1.84 37.41
C ARG A 300 18.95 -0.34 37.65
N LYS A 301 17.99 0.48 37.22
CA LYS A 301 18.02 1.93 37.46
C LYS A 301 17.64 2.24 38.91
N VAL A 302 16.61 1.59 39.44
CA VAL A 302 16.19 1.72 40.84
C VAL A 302 17.32 1.27 41.78
N GLN A 303 17.96 0.13 41.51
CA GLN A 303 19.10 -0.38 42.29
C GLN A 303 20.36 0.50 42.23
N LYS A 304 20.47 1.40 41.25
CA LYS A 304 21.57 2.39 41.18
C LYS A 304 21.22 3.72 41.85
N ALA A 305 19.94 3.94 42.15
CA ALA A 305 19.44 5.18 42.75
C ALA A 305 19.18 5.04 44.26
N LEU A 306 19.25 3.81 44.79
CA LEU A 306 19.29 3.46 46.21
C LEU A 306 20.74 3.22 46.64
#